data_AF-A0A811G1Q0-F1
#
_entry.id   AF-A0A811G1Q0-F1
#
_cell.length_a   1.000
_cell.length_b   1.000
_cell.length_c   1.000
_cell.angle_alpha   90.00
_cell.angle_beta   90.00
_cell.angle_gamma   90.00
#
_symmetry.space_group_name_H-M   'P 1'
#
loop_
_entity.id
_entity.type
_entity.pdbx_description
1 polymer ?
#
loop_
_entity_poly.entity_id
_entity_poly.type
_entity_poly.pdbx_seq_one_letter_code
_entity_poly.pdbx_strand_id
1 'polypeptide(L)'
;MAKLNLRAVEERTSKLGGRAEYDREFLFDLLEAYGRAKSSITRLRSGNLDVAQDPSREVAQKNVVYFHESEPGQAFDDLVRLSTAAHVTRYAPRFVIATDYSELVALDMKT
;
A
#
# COMPACT_ATOMS: atom_id res chain seq x y z
N MET A 1 -7.53 -16.23 11.00
CA MET A 1 -7.51 -14.78 11.30
C MET A 1 -6.86 -14.58 12.66
N ALA A 2 -6.00 -13.57 12.80
CA ALA A 2 -5.52 -13.17 14.12
C ALA A 2 -6.70 -12.64 14.95
N LYS A 3 -6.85 -13.11 16.19
CA LYS A 3 -7.78 -12.50 17.15
C LYS A 3 -7.06 -11.32 17.81
N LEU A 4 -7.50 -10.11 17.51
CA LEU A 4 -6.98 -8.88 18.11
C LEU A 4 -7.99 -8.36 19.13
N ASN A 5 -7.51 -7.99 20.31
CA ASN A 5 -8.33 -7.22 21.26
C ASN A 5 -8.32 -5.74 20.84
N LEU A 6 -9.27 -4.95 21.36
CA LEU A 6 -9.43 -3.55 20.97
C LEU A 6 -8.18 -2.70 21.26
N ARG A 7 -7.47 -2.98 22.35
CA ARG A 7 -6.20 -2.30 22.69
C ARG A 7 -5.12 -2.57 21.63
N ALA A 8 -5.02 -3.81 21.15
CA ALA A 8 -4.08 -4.17 20.09
C ALA A 8 -4.44 -3.52 18.76
N VAL A 9 -5.72 -3.28 18.48
CA VAL A 9 -6.14 -2.51 17.30
C VAL A 9 -5.67 -1.07 17.42
N GLU A 10 -5.98 -0.41 18.54
CA GLU A 10 -5.56 0.97 18.83
C GLU A 10 -4.03 1.14 18.72
N GLU A 11 -3.27 0.27 19.37
CA GLU A 11 -1.80 0.29 19.32
C GLU A 11 -1.26 0.16 17.89
N ARG A 12 -1.85 -0.73 17.08
CA ARG A 12 -1.42 -0.97 15.69
C ARG A 12 -1.73 0.19 14.78
N THR A 13 -2.90 0.82 14.92
CA THR A 13 -3.32 1.93 14.05
C THR A 13 -2.75 3.27 14.50
N SER A 14 -2.28 3.39 15.75
CA SER A 14 -1.71 4.64 16.30
C SER A 14 -0.62 5.25 15.42
N LYS A 15 0.18 4.42 14.76
CA LYS A 15 1.28 4.85 13.88
C LYS A 15 0.80 5.44 12.55
N LEU A 16 -0.44 5.20 12.14
CA LEU A 16 -0.95 5.61 10.83
C LEU A 16 -1.35 7.09 10.77
N GLY A 17 -1.54 7.75 11.92
CA GLY A 17 -1.99 9.13 12.01
C GLY A 17 -1.05 10.02 12.82
N GLY A 18 -1.41 11.30 12.94
CA GLY A 18 -0.68 12.26 13.78
C GLY A 18 0.68 12.70 13.24
N ARG A 19 0.94 12.50 11.95
CA ARG A 19 2.16 12.95 11.28
C ARG A 19 1.99 14.36 10.73
N ALA A 20 3.08 15.14 10.72
CA ALA A 20 3.09 16.45 10.07
C ALA A 20 3.03 16.31 8.53
N GLU A 21 3.71 15.29 8.00
CA GLU A 21 3.78 14.95 6.58
C GLU A 21 3.71 13.43 6.43
N TYR A 22 3.27 12.97 5.26
CA TYR A 22 3.23 11.55 4.89
C TYR A 22 4.14 11.30 3.70
N ASP A 23 4.68 10.09 3.68
CA ASP A 23 5.58 9.59 2.64
C ASP A 23 5.32 8.08 2.46
N ARG A 24 6.20 7.43 1.68
CA ARG A 24 6.09 5.99 1.36
C ARG A 24 6.08 5.10 2.60
N GLU A 25 6.58 5.56 3.76
CA GLU A 25 6.54 4.81 5.00
C GLU A 25 5.12 4.47 5.43
N PHE A 26 4.15 5.31 5.06
CA PHE A 26 2.73 5.07 5.33
C PHE A 26 2.28 3.69 4.85
N LEU A 27 2.71 3.24 3.67
CA LEU A 27 2.35 1.91 3.15
C LEU A 27 2.86 0.79 4.08
N PHE A 28 4.10 0.89 4.55
CA PHE A 28 4.71 -0.15 5.36
C PHE A 28 4.09 -0.23 6.75
N ASP A 29 3.77 0.93 7.34
CA ASP A 29 3.04 1.00 8.60
C ASP A 29 1.59 0.50 8.44
N LEU A 30 0.93 0.78 7.31
CA LEU A 30 -0.38 0.24 6.99
C LEU A 30 -0.34 -1.30 6.93
N LEU A 31 0.64 -1.86 6.21
CA LEU A 31 0.84 -3.32 6.16
C LEU A 31 1.13 -3.92 7.54
N GLU A 32 1.94 -3.25 8.38
CA GLU A 32 2.20 -3.69 9.75
C GLU A 32 0.92 -3.69 10.60
N ALA A 33 0.12 -2.62 10.51
CA ALA A 33 -1.14 -2.48 11.25
C ALA A 33 -2.14 -3.61 10.91
N TYR A 34 -2.20 -3.99 9.64
CA TYR A 34 -3.00 -5.12 9.15
C TYR A 34 -2.37 -6.50 9.42
N GLY A 35 -1.22 -6.54 10.11
CA GLY A 35 -0.61 -7.77 10.61
C GLY A 35 0.31 -8.47 9.62
N ARG A 36 0.84 -7.76 8.62
CA ARG A 36 1.88 -8.31 7.73
C ARG A 36 3.16 -8.59 8.54
N ALA A 37 3.81 -9.72 8.27
CA ALA A 37 5.04 -10.08 8.96
C ALA A 37 6.16 -9.05 8.70
N LYS A 38 6.87 -8.63 9.76
CA LYS A 38 7.98 -7.67 9.68
C LYS A 38 9.03 -8.06 8.64
N SER A 39 9.40 -9.34 8.56
CA SER A 39 10.35 -9.85 7.56
C SER A 39 9.85 -9.67 6.12
N SER A 40 8.54 -9.78 5.87
CA SER A 40 7.95 -9.49 4.56
C SER A 40 8.02 -8.00 4.26
N ILE A 41 7.76 -7.14 5.25
CA ILE A 41 7.83 -5.68 5.09
C ILE A 41 9.28 -5.26 4.78
N THR A 42 10.27 -5.75 5.55
CA THR A 42 11.68 -5.47 5.32
C THR A 42 12.13 -5.88 3.91
N ARG A 43 11.71 -7.06 3.44
CA ARG A 43 12.04 -7.52 2.09
C ARG A 43 11.31 -6.74 0.98
N LEU A 44 10.10 -6.26 1.24
CA LEU A 44 9.39 -5.39 0.30
C LEU A 44 10.11 -4.04 0.18
N ARG A 45 10.43 -3.42 1.33
CA ARG A 45 11.21 -2.19 1.43
C ARG A 45 12.58 -2.27 0.74
N SER A 46 13.25 -3.42 0.83
CA SER A 46 14.57 -3.63 0.20
C SER A 46 14.49 -4.02 -1.28
N GLY A 47 13.30 -4.04 -1.90
CA GLY A 47 13.09 -4.45 -3.29
C GLY A 47 13.06 -5.97 -3.54
N ASN A 48 13.37 -6.80 -2.55
CA ASN A 48 13.46 -8.26 -2.71
C ASN A 48 12.11 -8.97 -2.92
N LEU A 49 11.01 -8.32 -2.55
CA LEU A 49 9.63 -8.77 -2.80
C LEU A 49 8.86 -7.81 -3.69
N ASP A 50 9.49 -6.73 -4.11
CA ASP A 50 8.86 -5.68 -4.89
C ASP A 50 8.77 -6.10 -6.35
N VAL A 51 7.57 -6.00 -6.92
CA VAL A 51 7.27 -6.35 -8.30
C VAL A 51 6.79 -5.15 -9.12
N ALA A 52 6.91 -3.94 -8.56
CA ALA A 52 6.50 -2.70 -9.19
C ALA A 52 7.20 -2.45 -10.52
N GLN A 53 6.53 -1.75 -11.43
CA GLN A 53 7.13 -1.37 -12.71
C GLN A 53 8.09 -0.19 -12.55
N ASP A 54 7.75 0.77 -11.69
CA ASP A 54 8.56 1.94 -11.38
C ASP A 54 8.86 2.03 -9.86
N PRO A 55 9.92 1.37 -9.36
CA PRO A 55 10.29 1.42 -7.94
C PRO A 55 10.59 2.83 -7.39
N SER A 56 10.76 3.84 -8.26
CA SER A 56 10.95 5.22 -7.84
C SER A 56 9.68 5.87 -7.31
N ARG A 57 8.50 5.35 -7.67
CA ARG A 57 7.17 5.84 -7.24
C ARG A 57 6.22 4.75 -6.79
N GLU A 58 6.59 3.50 -6.97
CA GLU A 58 5.69 2.37 -6.75
C GLU A 58 6.30 1.35 -5.81
N VAL A 59 5.40 0.65 -5.11
CA VAL A 59 5.73 -0.53 -4.32
C VAL A 59 4.63 -1.55 -4.55
N ALA A 60 4.99 -2.74 -5.03
CA ALA A 60 4.00 -3.78 -5.32
C ALA A 60 4.41 -5.11 -4.72
N GLN A 61 3.44 -5.80 -4.11
CA GLN A 61 3.60 -7.16 -3.64
C GLN A 61 2.48 -8.03 -4.23
N LYS A 62 2.89 -9.08 -4.96
CA LYS A 62 1.98 -10.06 -5.58
C LYS A 62 0.93 -10.57 -4.59
N ASN A 63 -0.34 -10.61 -5.00
CA ASN A 63 -1.51 -11.01 -4.22
C ASN A 63 -1.83 -10.12 -3.00
N VAL A 64 -1.22 -8.94 -2.88
CA VAL A 64 -1.34 -8.11 -1.66
C VAL A 64 -1.71 -6.69 -2.01
N VAL A 65 -0.79 -5.92 -2.58
CA VAL A 65 -0.98 -4.49 -2.80
C VAL A 65 -0.18 -4.04 -4.00
N TYR A 66 -0.71 -3.07 -4.73
CA TYR A 66 0.04 -2.22 -5.65
C TYR A 66 -0.15 -0.79 -5.18
N PHE A 67 0.93 -0.12 -4.76
CA PHE A 67 0.92 1.23 -4.23
C PHE A 67 1.65 2.16 -5.20
N HIS A 68 1.08 3.33 -5.47
CA HIS A 68 1.64 4.33 -6.39
C HIS A 68 1.61 5.73 -5.76
N GLU A 69 2.74 6.42 -5.85
CA GLU A 69 2.91 7.83 -5.50
C GLU A 69 2.56 8.70 -6.70
N SER A 70 1.41 9.35 -6.60
CA SER A 70 0.86 10.22 -7.63
C SER A 70 1.37 11.64 -7.50
N GLU A 71 1.35 12.36 -8.62
CA GLU A 71 1.46 13.81 -8.59
C GLU A 71 0.22 14.44 -7.90
N PRO A 72 0.33 15.66 -7.36
CA PRO A 72 -0.78 16.35 -6.71
C PRO A 72 -2.05 16.37 -7.58
N GLY A 73 -3.15 15.86 -7.03
CA GLY A 73 -4.45 15.78 -7.70
C GLY A 73 -4.57 14.72 -8.79
N GLN A 74 -3.63 13.77 -8.90
CA GLN A 74 -3.65 12.69 -9.91
C GLN A 74 -4.01 11.31 -9.34
N ALA A 75 -4.19 11.18 -8.02
CA ALA A 75 -4.40 9.90 -7.35
C ALA A 75 -5.57 9.08 -7.93
N PHE A 76 -6.71 9.72 -8.23
CA PHE A 76 -7.86 9.03 -8.81
C PHE A 76 -7.60 8.52 -10.23
N ASP A 77 -7.03 9.36 -11.10
CA ASP A 77 -6.73 9.01 -12.48
C ASP A 77 -5.71 7.87 -12.56
N ASP A 78 -4.68 7.92 -11.70
CA ASP A 78 -3.70 6.85 -11.56
C ASP A 78 -4.33 5.55 -11.07
N LEU A 79 -5.24 5.59 -10.09
CA LEU A 79 -5.96 4.40 -9.62
C LEU A 79 -6.73 3.72 -10.75
N VAL A 80 -7.50 4.49 -11.53
CA VAL A 80 -8.28 3.98 -12.66
C VAL A 80 -7.36 3.35 -13.69
N ARG A 81 -6.28 4.04 -14.08
CA ARG A 81 -5.27 3.55 -15.03
C ARG A 81 -4.62 2.25 -14.53
N LEU A 82 -4.15 2.22 -13.29
CA LEU A 82 -3.43 1.08 -12.71
C LEU A 82 -4.34 -0.13 -12.50
N SER A 83 -5.62 0.07 -12.16
CA SER A 83 -6.58 -1.02 -11.94
C SER A 83 -6.77 -1.94 -13.15
N THR A 84 -6.48 -1.45 -14.36
CA THR A 84 -6.61 -2.21 -15.62
C THR A 84 -5.28 -2.55 -16.27
N ALA A 85 -4.17 -1.98 -15.79
CA ALA A 85 -2.87 -2.12 -16.42
C ALA A 85 -2.32 -3.56 -16.31
N ALA A 86 -1.84 -4.11 -17.43
CA ALA A 86 -1.37 -5.50 -17.51
C ALA A 86 -0.21 -5.82 -16.54
N HIS A 87 0.68 -4.85 -16.29
CA HIS A 87 1.79 -5.01 -15.36
C HIS A 87 1.34 -5.04 -13.88
N VAL A 88 0.16 -4.49 -13.57
CA VAL A 88 -0.48 -4.55 -12.24
C VAL A 88 -1.28 -5.85 -12.12
N THR A 89 -2.21 -6.07 -13.05
CA THR A 89 -3.21 -7.16 -12.96
C THR A 89 -2.58 -8.55 -13.00
N ARG A 90 -1.44 -8.72 -13.70
CA ARG A 90 -0.69 -10.00 -13.71
C ARG A 90 -0.21 -10.47 -12.33
N TYR A 91 -0.08 -9.56 -11.37
CA TYR A 91 0.31 -9.87 -9.99
C TYR A 91 -0.88 -10.01 -9.04
N ALA A 92 -2.11 -9.83 -9.56
CA ALA A 92 -3.36 -9.98 -8.85
C ALA A 92 -3.36 -9.35 -7.44
N PRO A 93 -2.94 -8.08 -7.27
CA PRO A 93 -2.94 -7.44 -5.96
C PRO A 93 -4.35 -7.44 -5.37
N ARG A 94 -4.49 -7.54 -4.04
CA ARG A 94 -5.81 -7.43 -3.40
C ARG A 94 -6.33 -5.99 -3.47
N PHE A 95 -5.44 -5.02 -3.26
CA PHE A 95 -5.75 -3.60 -3.39
C PHE A 95 -4.80 -2.92 -4.37
N VAL A 96 -5.32 -2.04 -5.21
CA VAL A 96 -4.53 -0.98 -5.86
C VAL A 96 -4.76 0.29 -5.06
N ILE A 97 -3.69 0.99 -4.69
CA ILE A 97 -3.70 2.21 -3.90
C ILE A 97 -2.91 3.27 -4.64
N ALA A 98 -3.46 4.47 -4.76
CA ALA A 98 -2.77 5.64 -5.30
C ALA A 98 -2.93 6.82 -4.32
N THR A 99 -1.88 7.61 -4.15
CA THR A 99 -1.89 8.74 -3.23
C THR A 99 -0.88 9.80 -3.64
N ASP A 100 -1.24 11.07 -3.48
CA ASP A 100 -0.34 12.21 -3.53
C ASP A 100 0.03 12.72 -2.10
N TYR A 101 -0.21 11.87 -1.10
CA TYR A 101 -0.08 12.13 0.34
C TYR A 101 -1.00 13.19 0.95
N SER A 102 -1.80 13.87 0.13
CA SER A 102 -2.94 14.70 0.58
C SER A 102 -4.24 13.92 0.51
N GLU A 103 -4.42 13.14 -0.56
CA GLU A 103 -5.53 12.23 -0.78
C GLU A 103 -5.02 10.80 -1.03
N LEU A 104 -5.78 9.81 -0.55
CA LEU A 104 -5.51 8.40 -0.80
C LEU A 104 -6.78 7.76 -1.34
N VAL A 105 -6.65 7.10 -2.49
CA VAL A 105 -7.72 6.31 -3.10
C VAL A 105 -7.27 4.86 -3.20
N ALA A 106 -8.22 3.94 -3.02
CA ALA A 106 -7.94 2.51 -3.08
C ALA A 106 -9.09 1.76 -3.73
N LEU A 107 -8.74 0.75 -4.53
CA LEU A 107 -9.68 -0.17 -5.17
C LEU A 107 -9.42 -1.60 -4.71
N ASP A 108 -10.49 -2.27 -4.28
CA ASP A 108 -10.47 -3.72 -4.04
C ASP A 108 -10.62 -4.47 -5.38
N MET A 109 -9.56 -5.16 -5.78
CA MET A 109 -9.47 -5.85 -7.07
C MET A 109 -10.18 -7.20 -7.10
N LYS A 110 -10.69 -7.68 -5.95
CA LYS A 110 -11.36 -8.98 -5.83
C LYS A 110 -12.74 -8.79 -5.20
N THR A 111 -13.52 -7.93 -5.85
CA THR A 111 -14.94 -7.70 -5.58
C THR A 111 -15.80 -8.64 -6.44
#